data_AF-A0A368FQQ2-F1
#
_entry.id   AF-A0A368FQQ2-F1
#
_cell.length_a   1.000
_cell.length_b   1.000
_cell.length_c   1.000
_cell.angle_alpha   90.00
_cell.angle_beta   90.00
_cell.angle_gamma   90.00
#
_symmetry.space_group_name_H-M   'P 1'
#
loop_
_entity.id
_entity.type
_entity.pdbx_description
1 polymer ?
#
loop_
_entity_poly.entity_id
_entity_poly.type
_entity_poly.pdbx_seq_one_letter_code
_entity_poly.pdbx_strand_id
1 'polypeptide(L)'
;MASHDSPRPTRAPPSGTSCLTHCYFGLALKTETFQVTQRYQFGIPEVRADCICECNAASDKCTAETHQYTQCPEDPNRDFLTSCYRTFLPNQSPIGCPAGSNAKLCCDVKFRPYR
;
A
#
# COMPACT_ATOMS: atom_id res chain seq x y z
N MET A 1 -12.38 -101.31 -15.53
CA MET A 1 -12.16 -100.21 -14.57
C MET A 1 -11.38 -99.12 -15.29
N ALA A 2 -11.77 -97.87 -15.41
CA ALA A 2 -13.04 -97.15 -15.38
C ALA A 2 -12.71 -95.86 -16.13
N SER A 3 -13.54 -95.50 -17.11
CA SER A 3 -13.47 -94.21 -17.79
C SER A 3 -13.73 -93.08 -16.79
N HIS A 4 -12.94 -92.01 -16.82
CA HIS A 4 -13.37 -90.73 -16.27
C HIS A 4 -13.01 -89.62 -17.27
N ASP A 5 -14.04 -89.27 -18.03
CA ASP A 5 -14.18 -88.06 -18.83
C ASP A 5 -14.65 -86.93 -17.90
N SER A 6 -14.04 -85.74 -17.99
CA SER A 6 -14.54 -84.49 -17.41
C SER A 6 -13.83 -83.27 -17.98
N PRO A 7 -14.51 -82.10 -18.03
CA PRO A 7 -14.77 -81.46 -19.31
C PRO A 7 -13.96 -80.17 -19.56
N ARG A 8 -13.85 -79.82 -20.86
CA ARG A 8 -13.24 -78.59 -21.38
C ARG A 8 -14.03 -77.35 -20.94
N PRO A 9 -13.38 -76.28 -20.43
CA PRO A 9 -14.05 -75.01 -20.20
C PRO A 9 -14.36 -74.32 -21.53
N THR A 10 -15.63 -73.95 -21.66
CA THR A 10 -16.23 -73.19 -22.76
C THR A 10 -15.65 -71.77 -22.84
N ARG A 11 -15.37 -71.34 -24.08
CA ARG A 11 -14.95 -69.99 -24.44
C ARG A 11 -16.17 -69.06 -24.40
N ALA A 12 -16.07 -67.93 -23.72
CA ALA A 12 -16.98 -66.79 -23.87
C ALA A 12 -16.17 -65.51 -24.15
N PRO A 13 -16.49 -64.71 -25.18
CA PRO A 13 -16.12 -63.31 -25.26
C PRO A 13 -17.27 -62.44 -24.68
N PRO A 14 -16.95 -61.30 -24.06
CA PRO A 14 -17.01 -60.02 -24.78
C PRO A 14 -15.76 -59.18 -24.50
N SER A 15 -15.07 -58.65 -25.52
CA SER A 15 -15.31 -57.31 -26.09
C SER A 15 -15.60 -56.24 -25.03
N GLY A 16 -14.66 -55.33 -24.81
CA GLY A 16 -14.94 -54.10 -24.09
C GLY A 16 -13.77 -53.60 -23.26
N THR A 17 -12.89 -52.87 -23.93
CA THR A 17 -12.20 -51.67 -23.42
C THR A 17 -12.06 -51.52 -21.91
N SER A 18 -10.80 -51.61 -21.46
CA SER A 18 -10.20 -50.84 -20.37
C SER A 18 -11.08 -49.68 -19.88
N CYS A 19 -11.65 -49.82 -18.68
CA CYS A 19 -12.28 -48.71 -17.97
C CYS A 19 -11.34 -48.27 -16.84
N LEU A 20 -10.17 -47.74 -17.22
CA LEU A 20 -9.41 -46.86 -16.33
C LEU A 20 -10.15 -45.52 -16.36
N THR A 21 -10.99 -45.26 -15.36
CA THR A 21 -11.52 -43.92 -15.13
C THR A 21 -10.36 -43.01 -14.72
N HIS A 22 -9.69 -42.42 -15.70
CA HIS A 22 -8.74 -41.34 -15.47
C HIS A 22 -9.54 -40.07 -15.11
N CYS A 23 -9.67 -39.79 -13.81
CA CYS A 23 -10.11 -38.48 -13.35
C CYS A 23 -8.95 -37.48 -13.53
N TYR A 24 -8.95 -36.75 -14.64
CA TYR A 24 -8.07 -35.58 -14.79
C TYR A 24 -8.64 -34.42 -13.96
N PHE A 25 -8.11 -34.23 -12.74
CA PHE A 25 -8.23 -32.94 -12.07
C PHE A 25 -7.34 -31.95 -12.83
N GLY A 26 -7.96 -31.13 -13.68
CA GLY A 26 -7.29 -30.01 -14.34
C GLY A 26 -6.84 -28.99 -13.31
N LEU A 27 -5.57 -29.03 -12.94
CA LEU A 27 -4.90 -27.98 -12.19
C LEU A 27 -4.80 -26.72 -13.05
N ALA A 28 -4.98 -25.56 -12.43
CA ALA A 28 -5.07 -24.27 -13.08
C ALA A 28 -3.88 -23.96 -14.02
N LEU A 29 -4.18 -23.67 -15.29
CA LEU A 29 -3.20 -23.12 -16.22
C LEU A 29 -2.98 -21.63 -15.89
N LYS A 30 -1.81 -21.29 -15.35
CA LYS A 30 -1.35 -19.91 -15.28
C LYS A 30 -0.37 -19.69 -16.43
N THR A 31 -0.87 -19.16 -17.55
CA THR A 31 -0.10 -18.98 -18.79
C THR A 31 0.88 -17.82 -18.75
N GLU A 32 1.01 -17.11 -17.62
CA GLU A 32 1.96 -16.01 -17.46
C GLU A 32 2.45 -15.89 -16.00
N THR A 33 3.77 -16.01 -15.80
CA THR A 33 4.43 -15.84 -14.51
C THR A 33 5.03 -14.45 -14.42
N PHE A 34 4.35 -13.55 -13.71
CA PHE A 34 4.91 -12.22 -13.43
C PHE A 34 5.94 -12.29 -12.32
N GLN A 35 7.18 -11.94 -12.64
CA GLN A 35 8.24 -11.78 -11.64
C GLN A 35 8.04 -10.44 -10.93
N VAL A 36 7.78 -10.51 -9.62
CA VAL A 36 7.70 -9.30 -8.80
C VAL A 36 9.08 -8.97 -8.27
N THR A 37 9.70 -7.94 -8.84
CA THR A 37 11.03 -7.46 -8.41
C THR A 37 10.96 -6.55 -7.18
N GLN A 38 9.82 -5.89 -6.95
CA GLN A 38 9.60 -5.00 -5.81
C GLN A 38 8.15 -5.06 -5.31
N ARG A 39 7.97 -4.92 -4.00
CA ARG A 39 6.67 -4.78 -3.34
C ARG A 39 6.80 -3.74 -2.24
N TYR A 40 5.88 -2.78 -2.19
CA TYR A 40 5.69 -1.89 -1.06
C TYR A 40 4.20 -1.64 -0.86
N GLN A 41 3.81 -1.38 0.38
CA GLN A 41 2.44 -1.03 0.73
C GLN A 41 2.36 0.50 0.83
N PHE A 42 1.36 1.07 0.18
CA PHE A 42 1.07 2.51 0.26
C PHE A 42 -0.43 2.72 0.45
N GLY A 43 -0.78 3.92 0.93
CA GLY A 43 -2.15 4.37 1.07
C GLY A 43 -2.31 5.77 0.50
N ILE A 44 -3.55 6.19 0.28
CA ILE A 44 -3.87 7.55 -0.14
C ILE A 44 -3.95 8.41 1.12
N PRO A 45 -3.20 9.51 1.24
CA PRO A 45 -3.32 10.39 2.39
C PRO A 45 -4.42 11.44 2.20
N GLU A 46 -5.20 11.66 3.25
CA GLU A 46 -5.88 12.93 3.51
C GLU A 46 -4.84 13.93 4.01
N VAL A 47 -4.81 15.12 3.39
CA VAL A 47 -3.79 16.14 3.66
C VAL A 47 -4.44 17.39 4.23
N ARG A 48 -3.91 17.87 5.36
CA ARG A 48 -4.31 19.14 5.97
C ARG A 48 -3.08 19.99 6.26
N ALA A 49 -3.10 21.25 5.84
CA ALA A 49 -2.06 22.22 6.13
C ALA A 49 -2.62 23.32 7.03
N ASP A 50 -2.06 23.46 8.24
CA ASP A 50 -2.36 24.55 9.16
C ASP A 50 -1.17 25.51 9.15
N CYS A 51 -1.36 26.74 8.66
CA CYS A 51 -0.28 27.71 8.46
C CYS A 51 -0.45 28.96 9.33
N ILE A 52 0.68 29.52 9.77
CA ILE A 52 0.78 30.82 10.43
C ILE A 52 1.64 31.77 9.59
N CYS A 53 1.25 33.04 9.56
CA CYS A 53 2.00 34.12 8.92
C CYS A 53 2.57 35.05 9.99
N GLU A 54 3.84 35.42 9.85
CA GLU A 54 4.52 36.37 10.70
C GLU A 54 5.02 37.54 9.84
N CYS A 55 4.54 38.74 10.13
CA CYS A 55 4.91 39.96 9.40
C CYS A 55 6.34 40.41 9.70
N ASN A 56 6.84 40.15 10.91
CA ASN A 56 8.18 40.54 11.31
C ASN A 56 9.20 39.45 10.97
N ALA A 57 10.01 39.68 9.93
CA ALA A 57 11.09 38.78 9.53
C ALA A 57 12.02 38.38 10.70
N ALA A 58 12.29 39.31 11.62
CA ALA A 58 13.19 39.13 12.76
C ALA A 58 12.53 38.46 13.98
N SER A 59 11.24 38.14 13.91
CA SER A 59 10.53 37.43 14.99
C SER A 59 11.16 36.06 15.26
N ASP A 60 11.18 35.65 16.53
CA ASP A 60 11.53 34.29 16.96
C ASP A 60 10.42 33.27 16.59
N LYS A 61 9.25 33.76 16.19
CA LYS A 61 8.17 32.93 15.65
C LYS A 61 8.41 32.65 14.18
N CYS A 62 8.03 31.44 13.76
CA CYS A 62 8.15 30.97 12.39
C CYS A 62 9.56 31.16 11.80
N THR A 63 10.49 30.26 12.16
CA THR A 63 11.89 30.32 11.71
C THR A 63 12.30 29.08 10.94
N ALA A 64 13.42 29.18 10.21
CA ALA A 64 14.01 28.05 9.51
C ALA A 64 14.37 26.92 10.49
N GLU A 65 14.95 27.26 11.64
CA GLU A 65 15.37 26.28 12.66
C GLU A 65 14.19 25.47 13.18
N THR A 66 13.00 26.06 13.25
CA THR A 66 11.81 25.44 13.84
C THR A 66 10.92 24.73 12.82
N HIS A 67 10.97 25.11 11.54
CA HIS A 67 10.01 24.65 10.52
C HIS A 67 10.65 24.19 9.19
N GLN A 68 11.96 24.29 9.00
CA GLN A 68 12.61 23.83 7.77
C GLN A 68 13.13 22.39 7.92
N TYR A 69 12.59 21.47 7.13
CA TYR A 69 12.97 20.04 7.11
C TYR A 69 12.82 19.33 8.46
N THR A 70 11.83 19.74 9.26
CA THR A 70 11.57 19.14 10.58
C THR A 70 10.20 18.47 10.63
N GLN A 71 10.05 17.53 11.55
CA GLN A 71 8.73 17.00 11.91
C GLN A 71 8.06 17.91 12.93
N CYS A 72 6.73 17.88 12.97
CA CYS A 72 5.99 18.55 14.03
C CYS A 72 6.34 17.91 15.40
N PRO A 73 6.28 18.67 16.50
CA PRO A 73 6.46 18.14 17.84
C PRO A 73 5.54 16.95 18.12
N GLU A 74 6.00 16.04 18.96
CA GLU A 74 5.16 14.96 19.50
C GLU A 74 4.02 15.58 20.32
N ASP A 75 2.79 15.24 19.97
CA ASP A 75 1.59 15.58 20.74
C ASP A 75 1.00 14.26 21.27
N PRO A 76 0.89 14.09 22.61
CA PRO A 76 0.34 12.87 23.21
C PRO A 76 -1.08 12.54 22.76
N ASN A 77 -1.84 13.53 22.30
CA ASN A 77 -3.22 13.37 21.85
C ASN A 77 -3.34 13.21 20.33
N ARG A 78 -2.23 13.22 19.56
CA ARG A 78 -2.32 13.04 18.11
C ARG A 78 -2.69 11.61 17.77
N ASP A 79 -3.48 11.46 16.71
CA ASP A 79 -3.72 10.17 16.08
C ASP A 79 -2.37 9.58 15.62
N PHE A 80 -2.03 8.37 16.11
CA PHE A 80 -0.79 7.68 15.80
C PHE A 80 -0.58 7.45 14.30
N LEU A 81 -1.66 7.36 13.52
CA LEU A 81 -1.59 7.19 12.07
C LEU A 81 -1.27 8.50 11.34
N THR A 82 -1.26 9.64 12.03
CA THR A 82 -1.00 10.94 11.44
C THR A 82 0.49 11.25 11.45
N SER A 83 1.08 11.37 10.26
CA SER A 83 2.43 11.92 10.09
C SER A 83 2.33 13.44 9.92
N CYS A 84 3.25 14.21 10.53
CA CYS A 84 3.22 15.67 10.47
C CYS A 84 4.61 16.24 10.19
N TYR A 85 4.70 17.10 9.17
CA TYR A 85 5.94 17.72 8.72
C TYR A 85 5.78 19.23 8.63
N ARG A 86 6.87 19.95 8.88
CA ARG A 86 6.89 21.40 8.84
C ARG A 86 7.51 21.94 7.56
N THR A 87 7.01 23.08 7.13
CA THR A 87 7.58 23.85 6.03
C THR A 87 7.78 25.30 6.42
N PHE A 88 8.91 25.87 6.00
CA PHE A 88 9.25 27.28 6.16
C PHE A 88 9.29 27.97 4.78
N LEU A 89 8.50 29.04 4.63
CA LEU A 89 8.42 29.83 3.40
C LEU A 89 8.73 31.30 3.73
N PRO A 90 9.99 31.75 3.53
CA PRO A 90 10.36 33.15 3.72
C PRO A 90 9.84 34.03 2.57
N ASN A 91 10.09 35.35 2.68
CA ASN A 91 9.91 36.34 1.61
C ASN A 91 8.49 36.38 1.03
N GLN A 92 7.49 36.31 1.91
CA GLN A 92 6.09 36.43 1.53
C GLN A 92 5.72 37.90 1.26
N SER A 93 4.76 38.10 0.37
CA SER A 93 4.18 39.43 0.14
C SER A 93 3.58 39.99 1.44
N PRO A 94 3.84 41.26 1.82
CA PRO A 94 3.40 41.83 3.09
C PRO A 94 1.92 42.27 3.07
N ILE A 95 1.04 41.45 2.49
CA ILE A 95 -0.40 41.74 2.44
C ILE A 95 -0.96 41.70 3.86
N GLY A 96 -1.52 42.81 4.33
CA GLY A 96 -2.03 42.93 5.70
C GLY A 96 -0.96 43.25 6.75
N CYS A 97 0.30 43.40 6.35
CA CYS A 97 1.42 43.78 7.22
C CYS A 97 1.81 45.27 7.01
N PRO A 98 2.59 45.87 7.93
CA PRO A 98 3.15 47.21 7.72
C PRO A 98 3.97 47.30 6.43
N ALA A 99 3.94 48.46 5.78
CA ALA A 99 4.71 48.70 4.56
C ALA A 99 6.21 48.50 4.81
N GLY A 100 6.89 47.83 3.87
CA GLY A 100 8.32 47.51 3.98
C GLY A 100 8.63 46.28 4.84
N SER A 101 7.63 45.58 5.37
CA SER A 101 7.83 44.29 6.03
C SER A 101 8.17 43.17 5.04
N ASN A 102 8.90 42.17 5.53
CA ASN A 102 9.16 40.91 4.83
C ASN A 102 8.52 39.80 5.65
N ALA A 103 7.32 39.38 5.23
CA ALA A 103 6.57 38.36 5.94
C ALA A 103 7.16 36.97 5.68
N LYS A 104 6.91 36.05 6.61
CA LYS A 104 7.30 34.64 6.52
C LYS A 104 6.13 33.75 6.93
N LEU A 105 6.00 32.60 6.28
CA LEU A 105 4.90 31.65 6.49
C LEU A 105 5.48 30.31 6.95
N CYS A 106 4.85 29.73 7.96
CA CYS A 106 5.18 28.41 8.48
C CYS A 106 3.94 27.54 8.51
N CYS A 107 4.07 26.28 8.13
CA CYS A 107 2.96 25.34 8.11
C CYS A 107 3.30 24.04 8.80
N ASP A 108 2.31 23.47 9.48
CA ASP A 108 2.26 22.07 9.88
C ASP A 108 1.41 21.32 8.84
N VAL A 109 2.04 20.42 8.08
CA VAL A 109 1.39 19.59 7.04
C VAL A 109 1.18 18.19 7.59
N LYS A 110 -0.09 17.83 7.78
CA LYS A 110 -0.55 16.59 8.38
C LYS A 110 -1.05 15.64 7.30
N PHE A 111 -0.59 14.40 7.37
CA PHE A 111 -0.94 13.31 6.48
C PHE A 111 -1.59 12.20 7.31
N ARG A 112 -2.82 11.85 6.99
CA ARG A 112 -3.55 10.74 7.61
C ARG A 112 -4.04 9.80 6.52
N PRO A 113 -4.03 8.48 6.69
CA PRO A 113 -4.65 7.58 5.71
C PRO A 113 -6.11 7.97 5.46
N TYR A 114 -6.45 8.23 4.20
CA TYR A 114 -7.82 8.48 3.77
C TYR A 114 -8.53 7.14 3.60
N ARG A 115 -9.57 6.93 4.43
CA ARG A 115 -10.44 5.74 4.48
C ARG A 115 -9.75 4.41 4.19
#